data_AF-A0A0H3MU28-F1
#
_entry.id   AF-A0A0H3MU28-F1
#
_cell.length_a   1.000
_cell.length_b   1.000
_cell.length_c   1.000
_cell.angle_alpha   90.00
_cell.angle_beta   90.00
_cell.angle_gamma   90.00
#
_symmetry.space_group_name_H-M   'P 1'
#
loop_
_entity.id
_entity.type
_entity.pdbx_description
1 polymer ?
#
loop_
_entity_poly.entity_id
_entity_poly.type
_entity_poly.pdbx_seq_one_letter_code
_entity_poly.pdbx_strand_id
1 'polypeptide(L)'
;MVGNNGVGKSTFLKILLGLDRDFAGQIEVKADWAYVPQLQERSSLSGGEQVWKSIQEAFAQRPQLLIMDEPTANLDQEHQEKLIKQIKRYRGSLLVVSHDRHFLNQIASHIWHLEEEKVQVYLGNYEAFVESRRARREGQQESYEAYQKKVAQMKKAQHERQAKAQKMGKRGSGIEVNQL
;
A
#
# COMPACT_ATOMS: atom_id res chain seq x y z
N MET A 1 -2.46 -6.01 5.94
CA MET A 1 -2.28 -5.52 4.56
C MET A 1 -3.60 -4.98 4.06
N VAL A 2 -3.57 -3.78 3.47
CA VAL A 2 -4.73 -3.06 2.93
C VAL A 2 -4.42 -2.58 1.51
N GLY A 3 -5.45 -2.27 0.74
CA GLY A 3 -5.31 -1.82 -0.65
C GLY A 3 -6.62 -2.04 -1.41
N ASN A 4 -6.76 -1.40 -2.56
CA ASN A 4 -7.98 -1.48 -3.37
C ASN A 4 -8.31 -2.92 -3.80
N ASN A 5 -9.56 -3.16 -4.20
CA ASN A 5 -9.95 -4.45 -4.76
C ASN A 5 -9.22 -4.67 -6.09
N GLY A 6 -8.79 -5.91 -6.35
CA GLY A 6 -8.05 -6.26 -7.57
C GLY A 6 -6.57 -5.85 -7.58
N VAL A 7 -6.06 -5.17 -6.55
CA VAL A 7 -4.63 -4.74 -6.49
C VAL A 7 -3.64 -5.91 -6.25
N GLY A 8 -4.14 -7.14 -6.08
CA GLY A 8 -3.29 -8.33 -5.91
C GLY A 8 -2.97 -8.72 -4.46
N LYS A 9 -3.75 -8.29 -3.45
CA LYS A 9 -3.53 -8.64 -2.03
C LYS A 9 -3.42 -10.15 -1.78
N SER A 10 -4.43 -10.90 -2.20
CA SER A 10 -4.44 -12.37 -2.06
C SER A 10 -3.34 -13.03 -2.90
N THR A 11 -3.03 -12.49 -4.09
CA THR A 11 -1.91 -12.96 -4.92
C THR A 11 -0.58 -12.79 -4.20
N PHE A 12 -0.35 -11.63 -3.58
CA PHE A 12 0.85 -11.36 -2.79
C PHE A 12 0.99 -12.35 -1.62
N LEU A 13 -0.10 -12.68 -0.92
CA LEU A 13 -0.05 -13.72 0.12
C LEU A 13 0.32 -15.09 -0.45
N LYS A 14 -0.26 -15.48 -1.59
CA LYS A 14 0.05 -16.76 -2.25
C LYS A 14 1.50 -16.85 -2.69
N ILE A 15 2.05 -15.76 -3.25
CA ILE A 15 3.46 -15.64 -3.61
C ILE A 15 4.35 -15.79 -2.37
N LEU A 16 4.04 -15.07 -1.29
CA LEU A 16 4.78 -15.14 -0.03
C LEU A 16 4.81 -16.57 0.54
N LEU A 17 3.71 -17.29 0.41
CA LEU A 17 3.54 -18.67 0.86
C LEU A 17 4.13 -19.73 -0.10
N GLY A 18 4.63 -19.32 -1.27
CA GLY A 18 5.11 -20.24 -2.31
C GLY A 18 4.01 -21.06 -3.00
N LEU A 19 2.74 -20.67 -2.79
CA LEU A 19 1.55 -21.21 -3.47
C LEU A 19 1.41 -20.69 -4.90
N ASP A 20 1.99 -19.51 -5.16
CA ASP A 20 2.15 -18.95 -6.49
C ASP A 20 3.64 -18.69 -6.73
N ARG A 21 4.13 -19.13 -7.89
CA ARG A 21 5.56 -19.09 -8.26
C ARG A 21 5.80 -18.28 -9.53
N ASP A 22 4.77 -17.71 -10.13
CA ASP A 22 4.89 -16.85 -11.30
C ASP A 22 5.25 -15.42 -10.89
N PHE A 23 6.49 -15.25 -10.41
CA PHE A 23 7.03 -13.94 -10.04
C PHE A 23 8.54 -13.88 -10.27
N ALA A 24 9.06 -12.67 -10.42
CA ALA A 24 10.50 -12.43 -10.46
C ALA A 24 11.03 -12.08 -9.05
N GLY A 25 12.17 -12.67 -8.67
CA GLY A 25 12.84 -12.42 -7.41
C GLY A 25 13.03 -13.67 -6.56
N GLN A 26 13.24 -13.48 -5.25
CA GLN A 26 13.45 -14.56 -4.29
C GLN A 26 12.62 -14.30 -3.04
N ILE A 27 12.02 -15.37 -2.50
CA ILE A 27 11.27 -15.35 -1.25
C ILE A 27 11.74 -16.53 -0.43
N GLU A 28 12.07 -16.26 0.83
CA GLU A 28 12.46 -17.28 1.80
C GLU A 28 11.63 -17.08 3.08
N VAL A 29 10.81 -18.08 3.41
CA VAL A 29 10.04 -18.10 4.66
C VAL A 29 10.63 -19.20 5.56
N LYS A 30 11.27 -18.79 6.66
CA LYS A 30 11.95 -19.70 7.62
C LYS A 30 11.09 -20.09 8.83
N ALA A 31 9.80 -19.78 8.80
CA ALA A 31 8.89 -19.98 9.92
C ALA A 31 7.79 -20.97 9.52
N ASP A 32 7.39 -21.84 10.45
CA ASP A 32 6.19 -22.64 10.29
C ASP A 32 4.99 -21.71 10.20
N TRP A 33 4.13 -21.93 9.20
CA TRP A 33 3.00 -21.06 8.92
C TRP A 33 1.69 -21.83 8.81
N ALA A 34 0.59 -21.15 9.14
CA ALA A 34 -0.75 -21.59 8.78
C ALA A 34 -1.45 -20.48 7.99
N TYR A 35 -2.28 -20.88 7.03
CA TYR A 35 -2.99 -19.96 6.15
C TYR A 35 -4.49 -20.22 6.19
N VAL A 36 -5.26 -19.17 6.48
CA VAL A 36 -6.72 -19.16 6.39
C VAL A 36 -7.11 -18.39 5.12
N PRO A 37 -7.53 -19.06 4.04
CA PRO A 37 -7.97 -18.39 2.83
C PRO A 37 -9.33 -17.72 3.03
N GLN A 38 -9.62 -16.73 2.19
CA GLN A 38 -10.97 -16.17 2.11
C GLN A 38 -11.93 -17.26 1.60
N LEU A 39 -12.85 -17.70 2.45
CA LEU A 39 -13.85 -18.70 2.10
C LEU A 39 -15.05 -18.03 1.43
N GLN A 40 -15.46 -18.53 0.26
CA GLN A 40 -16.73 -18.16 -0.37
C GLN A 40 -17.85 -19.02 0.21
N GLU A 41 -19.01 -18.42 0.46
CA GLU A 41 -20.21 -19.13 0.91
C GLU A 41 -20.66 -20.13 -0.18
N ARG A 42 -20.26 -21.40 -0.07
CA ARG A 42 -20.62 -22.46 -1.03
C ARG A 42 -21.02 -23.78 -0.37
N SER A 43 -21.43 -23.79 0.90
CA SER A 43 -21.83 -25.02 1.56
C SER A 43 -23.00 -24.83 2.54
N SER A 44 -23.52 -25.95 3.06
CA SER A 44 -24.72 -26.04 3.91
C SER A 44 -24.57 -25.52 5.34
N LEU A 45 -23.35 -25.13 5.76
CA LEU A 45 -23.10 -24.42 7.01
C LEU A 45 -23.20 -22.91 6.77
N SER A 46 -23.53 -22.12 7.80
CA SER A 46 -23.43 -20.66 7.68
C SER A 46 -21.97 -20.27 7.35
N GLY A 47 -21.77 -19.28 6.47
CA GLY A 47 -20.43 -18.87 6.05
C GLY A 47 -19.51 -18.54 7.23
N GLY A 48 -20.06 -17.90 8.26
CA GLY A 48 -19.35 -17.51 9.49
C GLY A 48 -18.82 -18.69 10.31
N GLU A 49 -19.59 -19.75 10.48
CA GLU A 49 -19.16 -20.93 11.26
C GLU A 49 -17.96 -21.64 10.62
N GLN A 50 -17.94 -21.72 9.29
CA GLN A 50 -16.83 -22.32 8.55
C GLN A 50 -15.55 -21.50 8.67
N VAL A 51 -15.66 -20.18 8.52
CA VAL A 51 -14.53 -19.26 8.71
C VAL A 51 -14.01 -19.37 10.13
N TRP A 52 -14.90 -19.32 11.13
CA TRP A 52 -14.49 -19.44 12.53
C TRP A 52 -13.80 -20.77 12.82
N LYS A 53 -14.34 -21.88 12.34
CA LYS A 53 -13.72 -23.20 12.49
C LYS A 53 -12.32 -23.26 11.87
N SER A 54 -12.15 -22.77 10.64
CA SER A 54 -10.85 -22.74 9.97
C SER A 54 -9.82 -21.89 10.74
N ILE A 55 -10.26 -20.75 11.30
CA ILE A 55 -9.44 -19.91 12.16
C ILE A 55 -9.00 -20.69 13.41
N GLN A 56 -9.91 -21.39 14.08
CA GLN A 56 -9.58 -22.20 15.26
C GLN A 56 -8.58 -23.31 14.94
N GLU A 57 -8.76 -24.00 13.81
CA GLU A 57 -7.83 -25.03 13.33
C GLU A 57 -6.43 -24.44 13.04
N ALA A 58 -6.36 -23.25 12.46
CA ALA A 58 -5.09 -22.58 12.20
C ALA A 58 -4.38 -22.15 13.50
N PHE A 59 -5.11 -21.67 14.51
CA PHE A 59 -4.53 -21.37 15.83
C PHE A 59 -4.06 -22.63 16.56
N ALA A 60 -4.79 -23.74 16.43
CA ALA A 60 -4.46 -25.01 17.09
C ALA A 60 -3.11 -25.58 16.63
N GLN A 61 -2.70 -25.29 15.39
CA GLN A 61 -1.38 -25.66 14.85
C GLN A 61 -0.21 -24.92 15.54
N ARG A 62 -0.50 -23.83 16.29
CA ARG A 62 0.51 -22.98 16.95
C ARG A 62 1.65 -22.56 16.00
N PRO A 63 1.35 -22.06 14.79
CA PRO A 63 2.38 -21.66 13.84
C PRO A 63 3.20 -20.49 14.40
N GLN A 64 4.39 -20.27 13.83
CA GLN A 64 5.17 -19.05 14.10
C GLN A 64 4.64 -17.86 13.30
N LEU A 65 4.04 -18.13 12.14
CA LEU A 65 3.41 -17.13 11.26
C LEU A 65 1.97 -17.55 10.93
N LEU A 66 0.99 -16.76 11.36
CA LEU A 66 -0.39 -16.95 10.97
C LEU A 66 -0.77 -15.94 9.88
N ILE A 67 -1.30 -16.44 8.77
CA ILE A 67 -1.74 -15.62 7.64
C ILE A 67 -3.24 -15.81 7.44
N MET A 68 -3.99 -14.72 7.32
CA MET A 68 -5.45 -14.80 7.13
C MET A 68 -5.91 -13.80 6.07
N ASP A 69 -6.73 -14.25 5.14
CA ASP A 69 -7.29 -13.44 4.05
C ASP A 69 -8.78 -13.16 4.30
N GLU A 70 -9.12 -11.91 4.60
CA GLU A 70 -10.46 -11.43 5.00
C GLU A 70 -11.11 -12.27 6.13
N PRO A 71 -10.45 -12.46 7.30
CA PRO A 71 -10.92 -13.37 8.34
C PRO A 71 -12.19 -12.91 9.07
N THR A 72 -12.57 -11.64 8.95
CA THR A 72 -13.80 -11.10 9.54
C THR A 72 -14.98 -11.16 8.58
N ALA A 73 -14.76 -11.57 7.33
CA ALA A 73 -15.84 -11.75 6.38
C ALA A 73 -16.83 -12.79 6.92
N ASN A 74 -18.10 -12.42 7.00
CA ASN A 74 -19.21 -13.25 7.45
C ASN A 74 -19.13 -13.70 8.94
N LEU A 75 -18.19 -13.18 9.74
CA LEU A 75 -18.23 -13.36 11.19
C LEU A 75 -19.27 -12.41 11.80
N ASP A 76 -20.05 -12.91 12.76
CA ASP A 76 -20.81 -12.04 13.63
C ASP A 76 -19.89 -11.26 14.59
N GLN A 77 -20.48 -10.28 15.28
CA GLN A 77 -19.75 -9.43 16.22
C GLN A 77 -19.10 -10.23 17.36
N GLU A 78 -19.76 -11.28 17.87
CA GLU A 78 -19.25 -12.08 18.99
C GLU A 78 -17.98 -12.84 18.58
N HIS A 79 -17.99 -13.47 17.41
CA HIS A 79 -16.85 -14.17 16.85
C HIS A 79 -15.71 -13.22 16.49
N GLN A 80 -16.02 -12.02 15.98
CA GLN A 80 -15.01 -11.00 15.71
C GLN A 80 -14.32 -10.54 17.00
N GLU A 81 -15.05 -10.32 18.09
CA GLU A 81 -14.47 -9.97 19.39
C GLU A 81 -13.61 -11.10 19.97
N LYS A 82 -14.05 -12.35 19.84
CA LYS A 82 -13.26 -13.54 20.23
C LYS A 82 -11.96 -13.61 19.43
N LEU A 83 -12.01 -13.37 18.12
CA LEU A 83 -10.84 -13.34 17.24
C LEU A 83 -9.82 -12.29 17.71
N ILE A 84 -10.28 -11.06 17.95
CA ILE A 84 -9.42 -9.97 18.44
C ILE A 84 -8.74 -10.36 19.76
N LYS A 85 -9.49 -10.93 20.71
CA LYS A 85 -8.95 -11.37 22.01
C LYS A 85 -7.90 -12.47 21.85
N GLN A 86 -8.13 -13.41 20.94
CA GLN A 86 -7.21 -14.51 20.66
C GLN A 86 -5.92 -14.01 20.00
N ILE A 87 -6.03 -13.12 19.01
CA ILE A 87 -4.90 -12.47 18.34
C ILE A 87 -4.03 -11.70 19.33
N LYS A 88 -4.63 -10.91 20.23
CA LYS A 88 -3.88 -10.14 21.24
C LYS A 88 -3.04 -11.01 22.20
N ARG A 89 -3.35 -12.30 22.31
CA ARG A 89 -2.60 -13.27 23.13
C ARG A 89 -1.63 -14.14 22.31
N TYR A 90 -1.73 -14.08 20.99
CA TYR A 90 -0.91 -14.87 20.08
C TYR A 90 0.53 -14.34 20.08
N ARG A 91 1.50 -15.24 20.24
CA ARG A 91 2.93 -14.90 20.35
C ARG A 91 3.68 -15.00 19.02
N GLY A 92 3.04 -15.51 17.98
CA GLY A 92 3.62 -15.56 16.63
C GLY A 92 3.42 -14.25 15.88
N SER A 93 3.94 -14.20 14.66
CA SER A 93 3.70 -13.11 13.72
C SER A 93 2.37 -13.29 13.01
N LEU A 94 1.68 -12.19 12.77
CA LEU A 94 0.37 -12.17 12.15
C LEU A 94 0.39 -11.33 10.88
N LEU A 95 -0.02 -11.91 9.76
CA LEU A 95 -0.24 -11.20 8.50
C LEU A 95 -1.69 -11.35 8.08
N VAL A 96 -2.45 -10.27 8.20
CA VAL A 96 -3.88 -10.25 7.86
C VAL A 96 -4.09 -9.39 6.62
N VAL A 97 -4.85 -9.87 5.64
CA VAL A 97 -5.53 -9.02 4.66
C VAL A 97 -6.94 -8.74 5.16
N SER A 98 -7.33 -7.48 5.23
CA SER A 98 -8.68 -7.11 5.66
C SER A 98 -9.08 -5.74 5.13
N HIS A 99 -10.37 -5.59 4.83
CA HIS A 99 -11.01 -4.30 4.61
C HIS A 99 -11.70 -3.73 5.88
N ASP A 100 -11.71 -4.49 6.98
CA ASP A 100 -12.36 -4.09 8.24
C ASP A 100 -11.46 -3.15 9.06
N ARG A 101 -11.83 -1.88 9.06
CA ARG A 101 -11.09 -0.81 9.75
C ARG A 101 -11.11 -0.97 11.27
N HIS A 102 -12.24 -1.41 11.83
CA HIS A 102 -12.37 -1.59 13.28
C HIS A 102 -11.46 -2.72 13.75
N PHE A 103 -11.49 -3.85 13.04
CA PHE A 103 -10.61 -4.98 13.30
C PHE A 103 -9.13 -4.57 13.23
N LEU A 104 -8.72 -3.92 12.14
CA LEU A 104 -7.34 -3.48 11.95
C LEU A 104 -6.91 -2.49 13.04
N ASN A 105 -7.79 -1.58 13.48
CA ASN A 105 -7.50 -0.67 14.58
C ASN A 105 -7.20 -1.39 15.90
N GLN A 106 -7.78 -2.58 16.11
CA GLN A 106 -7.63 -3.35 17.35
C GLN A 106 -6.38 -4.24 17.39
N ILE A 107 -5.88 -4.68 16.23
CA ILE A 107 -4.83 -5.71 16.16
C ILE A 107 -3.55 -5.30 15.42
N ALA A 108 -3.61 -4.31 14.53
CA ALA A 108 -2.49 -3.99 13.67
C ALA A 108 -1.44 -3.15 14.40
N SER A 109 -0.18 -3.57 14.32
CA SER A 109 1.00 -2.78 14.70
C SER A 109 1.66 -2.10 13.51
N HIS A 110 1.41 -2.62 12.30
CA HIS A 110 1.89 -2.09 11.03
C HIS A 110 0.83 -2.27 9.96
N ILE A 111 0.73 -1.31 9.04
CA ILE A 111 -0.09 -1.41 7.85
C ILE A 111 0.80 -1.52 6.62
N TRP A 112 0.74 -2.68 5.97
CA TRP A 112 1.29 -2.87 4.63
C TRP A 112 0.22 -2.42 3.65
N HIS A 113 0.47 -1.33 2.94
CA HIS A 113 -0.44 -0.77 1.97
C HIS A 113 0.06 -1.06 0.57
N LEU A 114 -0.72 -1.85 -0.18
CA LEU A 114 -0.44 -2.21 -1.56
C LEU A 114 -1.17 -1.26 -2.50
N GLU A 115 -0.42 -0.42 -3.21
CA GLU A 115 -0.90 0.57 -4.17
C GLU A 115 0.14 0.69 -5.30
N GLU A 116 -0.32 0.75 -6.55
CA GLU A 116 0.56 0.87 -7.73
C GLU A 116 1.68 -0.17 -7.76
N GLU A 117 1.33 -1.44 -7.53
CA GLU A 117 2.25 -2.60 -7.54
C GLU A 117 3.37 -2.52 -6.50
N LYS A 118 3.27 -1.60 -5.53
CA LYS A 118 4.26 -1.39 -4.47
C LYS A 118 3.62 -1.57 -3.10
N VAL A 119 4.34 -2.29 -2.23
CA VAL A 119 4.00 -2.36 -0.81
C VAL A 119 4.72 -1.24 -0.07
N GLN A 120 3.96 -0.40 0.62
CA GLN A 120 4.49 0.62 1.52
C GLN A 120 4.08 0.27 2.95
N VAL A 121 5.04 0.32 3.88
CA VAL A 121 4.79 -0.01 5.29
C VAL A 121 4.62 1.25 6.12
N TYR A 122 3.56 1.29 6.90
CA TYR A 122 3.25 2.34 7.86
C TYR A 122 3.25 1.76 9.27
N LEU A 123 3.80 2.49 10.23
CA LEU A 123 3.79 2.11 11.64
C LEU A 123 2.45 2.47 12.27
N GLY A 124 1.96 1.60 13.14
CA GLY A 124 0.69 1.78 13.86
C GLY A 124 -0.47 1.05 13.21
N ASN A 125 -1.66 1.40 13.69
CA ASN A 125 -2.91 0.79 13.30
C ASN A 125 -3.51 1.47 12.05
N TYR A 126 -4.77 1.17 11.72
CA TYR A 126 -5.41 1.71 10.51
C TYR A 126 -5.59 3.23 10.56
N GLU A 127 -5.97 3.80 11.70
CA GLU A 127 -6.08 5.26 11.89
C GLU A 127 -4.74 5.96 11.68
N ALA A 128 -3.67 5.49 12.34
CA ALA A 128 -2.32 6.04 12.18
C ALA A 128 -1.84 5.97 10.71
N PHE A 129 -2.19 4.89 10.00
CA PHE A 129 -1.95 4.76 8.56
C PHE A 129 -2.69 5.83 7.75
N VAL A 130 -3.97 6.06 8.01
CA VAL A 130 -4.77 7.06 7.26
C VAL A 130 -4.16 8.46 7.44
N GLU A 131 -3.79 8.82 8.66
CA GLU A 131 -3.14 10.10 8.96
C GLU A 131 -1.78 10.22 8.25
N SER A 132 -0.93 9.20 8.38
CA SER A 132 0.39 9.17 7.75
C SER A 132 0.31 9.23 6.23
N ARG A 133 -0.66 8.54 5.63
CA ARG A 133 -0.89 8.56 4.18
C ARG A 133 -1.39 9.93 3.72
N ARG A 134 -2.28 10.57 4.49
CA ARG A 134 -2.77 11.91 4.20
C ARG A 134 -1.63 12.93 4.22
N ALA A 135 -0.86 12.98 5.31
CA ALA A 135 0.27 13.90 5.44
C ALA A 135 1.30 13.71 4.32
N ARG A 136 1.59 12.46 3.94
CA ARG A 136 2.49 12.15 2.83
C ARG A 136 1.95 12.64 1.48
N ARG A 137 0.66 12.46 1.21
CA ARG A 137 0.03 12.92 -0.03
C ARG A 137 -0.01 14.44 -0.13
N GLU A 138 -0.31 15.12 0.97
CA GLU A 138 -0.29 16.58 1.04
C GLU A 138 1.14 17.11 0.77
N GLY A 139 2.16 16.58 1.44
CA GLY A 139 3.56 16.97 1.19
C GLY A 139 4.04 16.65 -0.23
N GLN A 140 3.60 15.53 -0.82
CA GLN A 140 3.89 15.20 -2.22
C GLN A 140 3.24 16.21 -3.18
N GLN A 141 1.98 16.57 -2.93
CA GLN A 141 1.25 17.54 -3.74
C GLN A 141 1.93 18.92 -3.69
N GLU A 142 2.29 19.40 -2.51
CA GLU A 142 3.01 20.67 -2.34
C GLU A 142 4.34 20.68 -3.11
N SER A 143 5.11 19.58 -3.02
CA SER A 143 6.39 19.45 -3.73
C SER A 143 6.21 19.46 -5.25
N TYR A 144 5.15 18.83 -5.75
CA TYR A 144 4.82 18.79 -7.18
C TYR A 144 4.42 20.18 -7.70
N GLU A 145 3.58 20.91 -6.96
CA GLU A 145 3.18 22.27 -7.32
C GLU A 145 4.37 23.24 -7.34
N ALA A 146 5.27 23.13 -6.35
CA ALA A 146 6.50 23.91 -6.29
C ALA A 146 7.40 23.62 -7.50
N TYR A 147 7.53 22.34 -7.88
CA TYR A 147 8.27 21.92 -9.07
C TYR A 147 7.67 22.52 -10.35
N GLN A 148 6.34 22.44 -10.53
CA GLN A 148 5.66 22.99 -11.71
C GLN A 148 5.85 24.51 -11.83
N LYS A 149 5.74 25.26 -10.72
CA LYS A 149 6.02 26.70 -10.69
C LYS A 149 7.47 27.00 -11.12
N LYS A 150 8.44 26.22 -10.63
CA LYS A 150 9.85 26.37 -11.00
C LYS A 150 10.08 26.10 -12.49
N VAL A 151 9.48 25.05 -13.04
CA VAL A 151 9.54 24.73 -14.47
C VAL A 151 8.96 25.87 -15.32
N ALA A 152 7.80 26.42 -14.93
CA ALA A 152 7.19 27.54 -15.65
C ALA A 152 8.07 28.81 -15.63
N GLN A 153 8.66 29.13 -14.47
CA GLN A 153 9.60 30.26 -14.34
C GLN A 153 10.84 30.08 -15.19
N MET A 154 11.43 28.87 -15.22
CA MET A 154 12.59 28.58 -16.05
C MET A 154 12.29 28.72 -17.54
N LYS A 155 11.13 28.22 -18.00
CA LYS A 155 10.67 28.39 -19.39
C LYS A 155 10.51 29.87 -19.75
N LYS A 156 9.87 30.65 -18.88
CA LYS A 156 9.69 32.11 -19.10
C LYS A 156 11.04 32.83 -19.17
N ALA A 157 11.96 32.54 -18.26
CA ALA A 157 13.29 33.12 -18.25
C ALA A 157 14.11 32.73 -19.51
N GLN A 158 13.98 31.50 -20.01
CA GLN A 158 14.56 31.08 -21.29
C GLN A 158 14.00 31.89 -22.46
N HIS A 159 12.68 32.00 -22.57
CA HIS A 159 12.04 32.79 -23.63
C HIS A 159 12.47 34.27 -23.59
N GLU A 160 12.53 34.88 -22.41
CA GLU A 160 13.00 36.27 -22.24
C GLU A 160 14.47 36.44 -22.63
N ARG A 161 15.34 35.49 -22.25
CA ARG A 161 16.76 35.50 -22.66
C ARG A 161 16.90 35.37 -24.18
N GLN A 162 16.16 34.46 -24.80
CA GLN A 162 16.16 34.29 -26.26
C GLN A 162 15.67 35.56 -26.98
N ALA A 163 14.58 36.17 -26.50
CA ALA A 163 14.05 37.41 -27.09
C ALA A 163 15.02 38.58 -26.95
N LYS A 164 15.73 38.71 -25.81
CA LYS A 164 16.77 39.72 -25.61
C LYS A 164 17.97 39.50 -26.54
N ALA A 165 18.44 38.26 -26.67
CA ALA A 165 19.54 37.91 -27.58
C ALA A 165 19.21 38.24 -29.05
N GLN A 166 17.99 37.93 -29.51
CA GLN A 166 17.54 38.27 -30.87
C GLN A 166 17.44 39.79 -31.11
N LYS A 167 16.99 40.57 -30.12
CA LYS A 167 16.94 42.03 -30.21
C LYS A 167 18.34 42.68 -30.25
N MET A 168 19.30 42.14 -29.51
CA MET A 168 20.68 42.64 -29.51
C MET A 168 21.42 42.30 -30.82
N GLY A 169 21.18 41.12 -31.40
CA GLY A 169 21.73 40.75 -32.72
C GLY A 169 21.29 41.68 -33.86
N LYS A 170 20.03 42.16 -33.84
CA LYS A 170 19.52 43.12 -34.85
C LYS A 170 20.06 44.55 -34.70
N ARG A 171 20.56 44.95 -33.52
CA ARG A 171 21.14 46.28 -33.29
C ARG A 171 22.62 46.37 -33.70
N GLY A 172 23.34 45.25 -33.71
CA GLY A 172 24.76 45.20 -34.14
C GLY A 172 24.96 45.24 -35.65
N SER A 173 23.94 44.90 -36.45
CA SER A 173 24.01 44.87 -37.92
C SER A 173 23.69 46.21 -38.60
N GLY A 174 23.54 47.30 -37.84
CA GLY A 174 23.15 48.62 -38.34
C GLY A 174 24.23 49.71 -38.26
N ILE A 175 25.48 49.36 -37.96
CA ILE A 175 26.61 50.31 -38.06
C ILE A 175 27.19 50.14 -39.47
N GLU A 176 26.62 50.87 -40.44
CA GLU A 176 27.25 51.06 -41.75
C GLU A 176 28.60 51.76 -41.54
N VAL A 177 29.66 51.09 -41.96
CA VAL A 177 31.01 51.62 -42.01
C VAL A 177 31.05 52.59 -43.18
N ASN A 178 30.93 53.89 -42.91
CA ASN A 178 31.20 54.92 -43.90
C ASN A 178 32.70 54.91 -44.21
N GLN A 179 33.08 54.37 -45.37
CA GLN A 179 34.43 54.48 -45.92
C GLN A 179 34.52 55.70 -46.85
N LEU A 180 35.42 56.61 -46.44
CA LEU A 180 36.21 57.60 -47.18
C LEU A 180 35.51 58.48 -48.25
#